data_AF-A0AAU5Q5Z3-F1
#
_entry.id   AF-A0AAU5Q5Z3-F1
#
_cell.length_a   1.000
_cell.length_b   1.000
_cell.length_c   1.000
_cell.angle_alpha   90.00
_cell.angle_beta   90.00
_cell.angle_gamma   90.00
#
_symmetry.space_group_name_H-M   'P 1'
#
loop_
_entity.id
_entity.type
_entity.pdbx_description
1 polymer ?
#
loop_
_entity_poly.entity_id
_entity_poly.type
_entity_poly.pdbx_seq_one_letter_code
_entity_poly.pdbx_strand_id
1 'polypeptide(L)'
;MSLHMTTVRRTVAALAVAALAFVSSPGTAAGADGPGVSEALTQVTIAPVDLNGPAISEVKVTVTNPGSQRLSRLRVTLGGPVGWAVQPAVQSVEGSLSPGTATAVGFRVQVPERRAGFTLRTFTATATYRGGDGRGAATGTRLERSGVALESLSAAYDEVAITDESDTEAGDFDGEGNSFSAQKLAAVGLTPGASVSALGAQLTWPATAPGTRNAVAGGGQAVKADGKGSRLVFLGSGSGLDASGTVTVIYADGSSTAGPIGFPNWSFQDPASHGATLVKSTDGRNRPTGYGNAGIAYRVFAHSIALDPTKRVDVVVLPAHAGMHFFAFALAP
;
A
#
# COMPACT_ATOMS: atom_id res chain seq x y z
N MET A 1 88.07 1.09 7.38
CA MET A 1 88.17 -0.25 7.99
C MET A 1 86.75 -0.73 8.28
N SER A 2 86.30 -1.78 7.58
CA SER A 2 85.25 -2.80 7.88
C SER A 2 84.01 -2.43 8.73
N LEU A 3 82.76 -2.85 8.51
CA LEU A 3 82.12 -4.05 7.93
C LEU A 3 80.69 -3.65 7.44
N HIS A 4 80.21 -4.14 6.28
CA HIS A 4 79.30 -5.29 6.10
C HIS A 4 78.02 -5.31 6.96
N MET A 5 76.84 -5.20 6.33
CA MET A 5 75.81 -6.25 6.41
C MET A 5 74.70 -6.10 5.35
N THR A 6 74.40 -7.25 4.78
CA THR A 6 73.54 -7.58 3.63
C THR A 6 72.05 -7.48 3.97
N THR A 7 71.19 -7.04 3.05
CA THR A 7 69.82 -7.56 3.00
C THR A 7 69.25 -7.59 1.57
N VAL A 8 68.51 -8.67 1.34
CA VAL A 8 68.09 -9.30 0.09
C VAL A 8 67.02 -8.51 -0.67
N ARG A 9 67.15 -8.51 -2.01
CA ARG A 9 66.19 -7.97 -2.99
C ARG A 9 64.84 -8.69 -2.94
N ARG A 10 63.74 -7.92 -2.92
CA ARG A 10 62.42 -8.34 -3.41
C ARG A 10 61.88 -7.25 -4.34
N THR A 11 62.01 -7.46 -5.64
CA THR A 11 61.31 -6.72 -6.69
C THR A 11 59.96 -7.38 -6.94
N VAL A 12 58.86 -6.67 -6.64
CA VAL A 12 57.52 -7.01 -7.12
C VAL A 12 57.23 -6.07 -8.30
N ALA A 13 57.10 -6.65 -9.48
CA ALA A 13 56.76 -5.96 -10.71
C ALA A 13 55.28 -5.56 -10.71
N ALA A 14 55.00 -4.30 -11.05
CA ALA A 14 53.66 -3.82 -11.35
C ALA A 14 53.24 -4.30 -12.75
N LEU A 15 52.16 -5.08 -12.84
CA LEU A 15 51.48 -5.37 -14.11
C LEU A 15 50.34 -4.37 -14.31
N ALA A 16 50.46 -3.55 -15.34
CA ALA A 16 49.36 -2.79 -15.91
C ALA A 16 48.47 -3.73 -16.74
N VAL A 17 47.17 -3.77 -16.46
CA VAL A 17 46.17 -4.47 -17.29
C VAL A 17 45.41 -3.43 -18.10
N ALA A 18 45.54 -3.54 -19.43
CA ALA A 18 44.84 -2.72 -20.40
C ALA A 18 43.35 -3.06 -20.44
N ALA A 19 42.50 -2.03 -20.37
CA ALA A 19 41.06 -2.15 -20.58
C ALA A 19 40.75 -2.25 -22.08
N LEU A 20 40.21 -3.38 -22.53
CA LEU A 20 39.54 -3.47 -23.83
C LEU A 20 38.12 -2.93 -23.73
N ALA A 21 37.86 -1.82 -24.41
CA ALA A 21 36.52 -1.32 -24.67
C ALA A 21 35.87 -2.15 -25.79
N PHE A 22 34.80 -2.87 -25.48
CA PHE A 22 33.92 -3.45 -26.49
C PHE A 22 32.83 -2.44 -26.85
N VAL A 23 32.97 -1.82 -28.01
CA VAL A 23 31.90 -1.08 -28.69
C VAL A 23 30.89 -2.11 -29.21
N SER A 24 29.66 -2.07 -28.70
CA SER A 24 28.54 -2.84 -29.26
C SER A 24 27.62 -1.89 -30.03
N SER A 25 27.66 -1.97 -31.35
CA SER A 25 26.68 -1.34 -32.23
C SER A 25 25.32 -2.05 -32.12
N PRO A 26 24.18 -1.34 -32.28
CA PRO A 26 22.86 -1.96 -32.22
C PRO A 26 22.63 -2.81 -33.48
N GLY A 27 22.54 -4.12 -33.30
CA GLY A 27 22.11 -5.05 -34.34
C GLY A 27 20.59 -5.06 -34.46
N THR A 28 20.07 -4.63 -35.60
CA THR A 28 18.73 -4.98 -36.06
C THR A 28 18.64 -6.49 -36.27
N ALA A 29 17.88 -7.18 -35.41
CA ALA A 29 17.39 -8.52 -35.65
C ALA A 29 15.86 -8.47 -35.71
N ALA A 30 15.33 -8.69 -36.92
CA ALA A 30 13.92 -8.98 -37.14
C ALA A 30 13.65 -10.48 -36.86
N GLY A 31 12.51 -10.76 -36.22
CA GLY A 31 11.95 -12.11 -35.98
C GLY A 31 12.17 -12.59 -34.53
N ALA A 32 11.17 -12.97 -33.74
CA ALA A 32 9.78 -13.30 -34.01
C ALA A 32 8.94 -13.07 -32.74
N ASP A 33 8.07 -12.06 -32.73
CA ASP A 33 6.97 -12.01 -31.79
C ASP A 33 5.82 -12.82 -32.39
N GLY A 34 5.81 -14.13 -32.08
CA GLY A 34 4.54 -14.85 -32.07
C GLY A 34 3.64 -14.21 -31.02
N PRO A 35 2.30 -14.22 -31.18
CA PRO A 35 1.41 -13.79 -30.11
C PRO A 35 1.70 -14.68 -28.90
N GLY A 36 2.29 -14.10 -27.85
CA GLY A 36 2.46 -14.79 -26.58
C GLY A 36 1.09 -15.27 -26.15
N VAL A 37 0.85 -16.58 -26.27
CA VAL A 37 -0.39 -17.18 -25.81
C VAL A 37 -0.36 -17.02 -24.29
N SER A 38 -1.09 -16.03 -23.78
CA SER A 38 -1.33 -15.88 -22.35
C SER A 38 -1.80 -17.24 -21.84
N GLU A 39 -0.97 -17.93 -21.05
CA GLU A 39 -1.36 -19.23 -20.50
C GLU A 39 -2.65 -19.04 -19.69
N ALA A 40 -3.68 -19.77 -20.08
CA ALA A 40 -4.98 -19.67 -19.45
C ALA A 40 -4.93 -20.41 -18.10
N LEU A 41 -4.74 -19.64 -17.02
CA LEU A 41 -4.59 -20.17 -15.66
C LEU A 41 -5.93 -20.53 -15.05
N THR A 42 -5.97 -21.63 -14.28
CA THR A 42 -7.14 -22.03 -13.49
C THR A 42 -7.53 -20.90 -12.54
N GLN A 43 -8.81 -20.53 -12.57
CA GLN A 43 -9.33 -19.42 -11.78
C GLN A 43 -10.17 -19.96 -10.62
N VAL A 44 -10.01 -19.34 -9.45
CA VAL A 44 -10.82 -19.63 -8.26
C VAL A 44 -11.49 -18.32 -7.83
N THR A 45 -12.81 -18.32 -7.76
CA THR A 45 -13.59 -17.16 -7.30
C THR A 45 -14.47 -17.53 -6.12
N ILE A 46 -14.63 -16.60 -5.20
CA ILE A 46 -15.45 -16.77 -3.99
C ILE A 46 -16.65 -15.83 -4.14
N ALA A 47 -17.85 -16.37 -3.92
CA ALA A 47 -19.08 -15.58 -3.86
C ALA A 47 -19.09 -14.64 -2.63
N PRO A 48 -19.93 -13.59 -2.63
CA PRO A 48 -20.17 -12.75 -1.46
C PRO A 48 -20.41 -13.55 -0.17
N VAL A 49 -19.78 -13.08 0.91
CA VAL A 49 -20.00 -13.61 2.27
C VAL A 49 -20.78 -12.58 3.06
N ASP A 50 -21.96 -12.94 3.54
CA ASP A 50 -22.75 -12.05 4.39
C ASP A 50 -22.09 -11.93 5.76
N LEU A 51 -21.66 -10.72 6.13
CA LEU A 51 -21.05 -10.44 7.43
C LEU A 51 -22.07 -9.95 8.50
N ASN A 52 -23.38 -10.12 8.28
CA ASN A 52 -24.43 -9.84 9.26
C ASN A 52 -24.58 -11.01 10.25
N GLY A 53 -23.59 -11.21 11.13
CA GLY A 53 -23.64 -12.23 12.18
C GLY A 53 -24.25 -11.75 13.50
N PRO A 54 -24.58 -12.68 14.42
CA PRO A 54 -24.26 -14.10 14.36
C PRO A 54 -25.18 -14.89 13.41
N ALA A 55 -24.61 -15.53 12.39
CA ALA A 55 -25.36 -16.24 11.35
C ALA A 55 -24.51 -17.30 10.62
N ILE A 56 -25.15 -18.13 9.82
CA ILE A 56 -24.48 -18.99 8.84
C ILE A 56 -24.62 -18.35 7.47
N SER A 57 -23.50 -17.96 6.86
CA SER A 57 -23.46 -17.52 5.46
C SER A 57 -23.15 -18.71 4.56
N GLU A 58 -24.00 -18.95 3.56
CA GLU A 58 -23.70 -19.89 2.47
C GLU A 58 -22.78 -19.23 1.45
N VAL A 59 -21.65 -19.85 1.16
CA VAL A 59 -20.61 -19.32 0.28
C VAL A 59 -20.33 -20.32 -0.82
N LYS A 60 -20.46 -19.88 -2.07
CA LYS A 60 -20.07 -20.68 -3.25
C LYS A 60 -18.64 -20.33 -3.64
N VAL A 61 -17.83 -21.36 -3.87
CA VAL A 61 -16.51 -21.22 -4.51
C VAL A 61 -16.59 -21.83 -5.90
N THR A 62 -16.25 -21.05 -6.92
CA THR A 62 -16.27 -21.46 -8.31
C THR A 62 -14.84 -21.67 -8.80
N VAL A 63 -14.59 -22.81 -9.43
CA VAL A 63 -13.31 -23.14 -10.08
C VAL A 63 -13.56 -23.24 -11.57
N THR A 64 -12.85 -22.41 -12.34
CA THR A 64 -12.90 -22.41 -13.81
C THR A 64 -11.61 -23.00 -14.35
N ASN A 65 -11.72 -23.96 -15.28
CA ASN A 65 -10.59 -24.54 -16.00
C ASN A 65 -10.51 -23.93 -17.41
N PRO A 66 -9.74 -22.85 -17.63
CA PRO A 66 -9.53 -22.33 -18.97
C PRO A 66 -8.31 -22.98 -19.66
N GLY A 67 -7.60 -23.89 -18.97
CA GLY A 67 -6.46 -24.63 -19.51
C GLY A 67 -6.85 -25.62 -20.60
N SER A 68 -5.85 -26.14 -21.31
CA SER A 68 -6.03 -27.01 -22.48
C SER A 68 -6.30 -28.48 -22.12
N GLN A 69 -6.05 -28.89 -20.87
CA GLN A 69 -6.27 -30.25 -20.40
C GLN A 69 -7.50 -30.36 -19.50
N ARG A 70 -8.04 -31.58 -19.37
CA ARG A 70 -9.05 -31.88 -18.35
C ARG A 70 -8.46 -31.70 -16.95
N LEU A 71 -9.21 -31.04 -16.08
CA LEU A 71 -8.89 -30.88 -14.67
C LEU A 71 -9.62 -31.96 -13.86
N SER A 72 -8.90 -32.76 -13.08
CA SER A 72 -9.45 -33.88 -12.31
C SER A 72 -8.92 -33.91 -10.88
N ARG A 73 -9.50 -34.78 -10.03
CA ARG A 73 -9.16 -34.89 -8.60
C ARG A 73 -9.24 -33.53 -7.87
N LEU A 74 -10.24 -32.73 -8.23
CA LEU A 74 -10.41 -31.39 -7.69
C LEU A 74 -10.83 -31.45 -6.22
N ARG A 75 -10.03 -30.82 -5.36
CA ARG A 75 -10.36 -30.57 -3.95
C ARG A 75 -10.28 -29.08 -3.69
N VAL A 76 -11.31 -28.53 -3.09
CA VAL A 76 -11.43 -27.11 -2.79
C VAL A 76 -11.50 -26.92 -1.28
N THR A 77 -10.72 -26.00 -0.75
CA THR A 77 -10.79 -25.54 0.64
C THR A 77 -11.24 -24.08 0.67
N LEU A 78 -11.88 -23.67 1.75
CA LEU A 78 -12.21 -22.27 2.04
C LEU A 78 -11.75 -21.94 3.46
N GLY A 79 -10.85 -20.98 3.57
CA GLY A 79 -10.43 -20.36 4.82
C GLY A 79 -11.10 -19.00 5.00
N GLY A 80 -11.53 -18.72 6.23
CA GLY A 80 -11.98 -17.39 6.65
C GLY A 80 -10.98 -16.72 7.60
N PRO A 81 -11.36 -15.57 8.16
CA PRO A 81 -10.60 -14.90 9.21
C PRO A 81 -10.28 -15.82 10.39
N VAL A 82 -9.17 -15.55 11.09
CA VAL A 82 -8.78 -16.33 12.28
C VAL A 82 -9.95 -16.41 13.27
N GLY A 83 -10.22 -17.64 13.73
CA GLY A 83 -11.31 -17.94 14.68
C GLY A 83 -12.69 -18.16 14.05
N TRP A 84 -12.84 -18.03 12.73
CA TRP A 84 -14.11 -18.30 12.05
C TRP A 84 -14.19 -19.78 11.64
N ALA A 85 -15.34 -20.41 11.89
CA ALA A 85 -15.56 -21.80 11.48
C ALA A 85 -16.11 -21.86 10.05
N VAL A 86 -15.55 -22.77 9.25
CA VAL A 86 -16.00 -23.05 7.87
C VAL A 86 -16.28 -24.54 7.73
N GLN A 87 -17.45 -24.88 7.19
CA GLN A 87 -17.88 -26.27 7.02
C GLN A 87 -18.45 -26.55 5.62
N PRO A 88 -18.10 -27.70 5.00
CA PRO A 88 -17.02 -28.59 5.42
C PRO A 88 -15.64 -27.92 5.21
N ALA A 89 -14.58 -28.45 5.83
CA ALA A 89 -13.23 -27.89 5.64
C ALA A 89 -12.69 -28.09 4.20
N VAL A 90 -13.15 -29.16 3.52
CA VAL A 90 -12.76 -29.52 2.15
C VAL A 90 -13.97 -30.06 1.41
N GLN A 91 -14.14 -29.64 0.15
CA GLN A 91 -15.08 -30.21 -0.81
C GLN A 91 -14.29 -30.92 -1.91
N SER A 92 -14.64 -32.17 -2.22
CA SER A 92 -14.09 -32.90 -3.37
C SER A 92 -15.13 -32.90 -4.49
N VAL A 93 -14.71 -32.62 -5.72
CA VAL A 93 -15.59 -32.68 -6.89
C VAL A 93 -15.33 -33.98 -7.64
N GLU A 94 -16.39 -34.76 -7.88
CA GLU A 94 -16.31 -35.99 -8.65
C GLU A 94 -16.16 -35.71 -10.16
N GLY A 95 -15.44 -36.59 -10.85
CA GLY A 95 -15.21 -36.50 -12.29
C GLY A 95 -14.10 -35.53 -12.69
N SER A 96 -14.25 -34.92 -13.88
CA SER A 96 -13.29 -33.99 -14.46
C SER A 96 -13.97 -32.79 -15.11
N LEU A 97 -13.37 -31.61 -14.98
CA LEU A 97 -13.75 -30.39 -15.69
C LEU A 97 -13.06 -30.35 -17.05
N SER A 98 -13.85 -30.25 -18.12
CA SER A 98 -13.33 -30.03 -19.47
C SER A 98 -12.74 -28.61 -19.61
N PRO A 99 -11.82 -28.40 -20.56
CA PRO A 99 -11.38 -27.06 -20.95
C PRO A 99 -12.55 -26.10 -21.19
N GLY A 100 -12.43 -24.88 -20.69
CA GLY A 100 -13.44 -23.82 -20.79
C GLY A 100 -14.64 -23.95 -19.85
N THR A 101 -14.68 -24.96 -18.97
CA THR A 101 -15.82 -25.18 -18.06
C THR A 101 -15.51 -24.75 -16.62
N ALA A 102 -16.57 -24.51 -15.85
CA ALA A 102 -16.49 -24.19 -14.43
C ALA A 102 -17.38 -25.10 -13.59
N THR A 103 -17.02 -25.28 -12.32
CA THR A 103 -17.85 -25.95 -11.30
C THR A 103 -17.91 -25.09 -10.05
N ALA A 104 -18.96 -25.23 -9.26
CA ALA A 104 -19.12 -24.54 -7.99
C ALA A 104 -19.38 -25.52 -6.85
N VAL A 105 -18.76 -25.27 -5.70
CA VAL A 105 -18.96 -26.03 -4.45
C VAL A 105 -19.40 -25.11 -3.32
N GLY A 106 -20.23 -25.62 -2.42
CA GLY A 106 -20.80 -24.86 -1.30
C GLY A 106 -20.04 -25.06 0.01
N PHE A 107 -19.89 -23.96 0.74
CA PHE A 107 -19.39 -23.89 2.11
C PHE A 107 -20.36 -23.11 2.99
N ARG A 108 -20.36 -23.40 4.29
CA ARG A 108 -21.09 -22.67 5.32
C ARG A 108 -20.06 -22.01 6.23
N VAL A 109 -20.10 -20.69 6.30
CA VAL A 109 -19.23 -19.89 7.17
C VAL A 109 -20.05 -19.47 8.39
N GLN A 110 -19.57 -19.80 9.59
CA GLN A 110 -20.14 -19.29 10.82
C GLN A 110 -19.60 -17.89 11.07
N VAL A 111 -20.46 -16.90 10.83
CA VAL A 111 -20.17 -15.49 10.96
C VAL A 111 -20.40 -15.10 12.42
N PRO A 112 -19.38 -14.66 13.16
CA PRO A 112 -19.54 -14.19 14.53
C PRO A 112 -20.39 -12.92 14.62
N GLU A 113 -20.77 -12.56 15.84
CA GLU A 113 -21.43 -11.29 16.13
C GLU A 113 -20.63 -10.09 15.59
N ARG A 114 -21.37 -9.14 15.00
CA ARG A 114 -20.77 -7.92 14.46
C ARG A 114 -20.19 -7.08 15.59
N ARG A 115 -18.96 -6.60 15.37
CA ARG A 115 -18.33 -5.60 16.24
C ARG A 115 -18.50 -4.21 15.64
N ALA A 116 -18.47 -3.20 16.51
CA ALA A 116 -18.42 -1.81 16.08
C ALA A 116 -17.11 -1.52 15.33
N GLY A 117 -17.15 -0.48 14.49
CA GLY A 117 -16.01 -0.05 13.67
C GLY A 117 -15.97 -0.72 12.30
N PHE A 118 -15.23 -0.10 11.38
CA PHE A 118 -14.98 -0.66 10.06
C PHE A 118 -14.01 -1.83 10.17
N THR A 119 -14.23 -2.91 9.42
CA THR A 119 -13.31 -4.04 9.40
C THR A 119 -13.31 -4.71 8.03
N LEU A 120 -12.11 -5.08 7.59
CA LEU A 120 -11.88 -5.95 6.45
C LEU A 120 -11.67 -7.40 6.88
N ARG A 121 -12.28 -8.33 6.14
CA ARG A 121 -12.21 -9.77 6.35
C ARG A 121 -11.80 -10.43 5.03
N THR A 122 -10.66 -11.09 5.03
CA THR A 122 -10.17 -11.83 3.86
C THR A 122 -10.60 -13.29 3.96
N PHE A 123 -11.17 -13.79 2.86
CA PHE A 123 -11.45 -15.19 2.63
C PHE A 123 -10.53 -15.69 1.53
N THR A 124 -10.01 -16.91 1.70
CA THR A 124 -9.07 -17.53 0.76
C THR A 124 -9.56 -18.91 0.43
N ALA A 125 -9.74 -19.19 -0.86
CA ALA A 125 -10.08 -20.51 -1.35
C ALA A 125 -8.91 -21.08 -2.14
N THR A 126 -8.58 -22.34 -1.88
CA THR A 126 -7.52 -23.05 -2.60
C THR A 126 -8.11 -24.28 -3.27
N ALA A 127 -7.94 -24.36 -4.59
CA ALA A 127 -8.23 -25.53 -5.38
C ALA A 127 -6.92 -26.30 -5.60
N THR A 128 -6.95 -27.61 -5.37
CA THR A 128 -5.87 -28.54 -5.75
C THR A 128 -6.42 -29.57 -6.73
N TYR A 129 -5.64 -29.91 -7.76
CA TYR A 129 -6.12 -30.70 -8.89
C TYR A 129 -4.98 -31.37 -9.66
N ARG A 130 -5.34 -32.19 -10.66
CA ARG A 130 -4.42 -32.72 -11.69
C ARG A 130 -4.89 -32.30 -13.08
N GLY A 131 -3.95 -32.00 -13.98
CA GLY A 131 -4.24 -31.52 -15.32
C GLY A 131 -4.59 -30.03 -15.34
N GLY A 132 -5.54 -29.62 -16.16
CA GLY A 132 -5.92 -28.21 -16.34
C GLY A 132 -4.80 -27.39 -16.96
N ASP A 133 -4.23 -26.47 -16.18
CA ASP A 133 -3.07 -25.63 -16.52
C ASP A 133 -1.72 -26.25 -16.10
N GLY A 134 -1.71 -27.47 -15.56
CA GLY A 134 -0.50 -28.17 -15.14
C GLY A 134 0.12 -27.69 -13.82
N ARG A 135 -0.43 -26.67 -13.16
CA ARG A 135 0.12 -26.13 -11.90
C ARG A 135 -0.26 -26.93 -10.67
N GLY A 136 -1.36 -27.68 -10.76
CA GLY A 136 -1.87 -28.55 -9.70
C GLY A 136 -2.52 -27.83 -8.51
N ALA A 137 -2.44 -26.50 -8.46
CA ALA A 137 -3.19 -25.69 -7.50
C ALA A 137 -3.44 -24.26 -8.01
N ALA A 138 -4.54 -23.68 -7.55
CA ALA A 138 -4.90 -22.29 -7.77
C ALA A 138 -5.56 -21.70 -6.52
N THR A 139 -5.39 -20.40 -6.29
CA THR A 139 -5.93 -19.70 -5.13
C THR A 139 -6.75 -18.49 -5.57
N GLY A 140 -7.88 -18.28 -4.93
CA GLY A 140 -8.70 -17.08 -5.04
C GLY A 140 -8.84 -16.43 -3.68
N THR A 141 -8.81 -15.10 -3.63
CA THR A 141 -9.09 -14.33 -2.43
C THR A 141 -10.32 -13.46 -2.62
N ARG A 142 -11.00 -13.18 -1.52
CA ARG A 142 -12.10 -12.24 -1.47
C ARG A 142 -12.00 -11.40 -0.22
N LEU A 143 -12.04 -10.10 -0.41
CA LEU A 143 -12.08 -9.12 0.67
C LEU A 143 -13.54 -8.73 0.90
N GLU A 144 -14.01 -8.92 2.13
CA GLU A 144 -15.31 -8.44 2.57
C GLU A 144 -15.14 -7.34 3.60
N ARG A 145 -16.10 -6.42 3.65
CA ARG A 145 -16.09 -5.30 4.59
C ARG A 145 -17.35 -5.27 5.42
N SER A 146 -17.22 -4.77 6.64
CA SER A 146 -18.34 -4.53 7.56
C SER A 146 -18.10 -3.24 8.34
N GLY A 147 -19.16 -2.68 8.90
CA GLY A 147 -19.11 -1.39 9.57
C GLY A 147 -19.17 -0.20 8.60
N VAL A 148 -19.13 1.00 9.16
CA VAL A 148 -19.26 2.25 8.42
C VAL A 148 -17.89 2.93 8.33
N ALA A 149 -17.47 3.29 7.12
CA ALA A 149 -16.28 4.11 6.90
C ALA A 149 -16.56 5.58 7.27
N LEU A 150 -15.52 6.29 7.71
CA LEU A 150 -15.59 7.71 8.01
C LEU A 150 -15.92 8.52 6.76
N GLU A 151 -16.71 9.58 6.89
CA GLU A 151 -17.19 10.36 5.74
C GLU A 151 -16.08 11.09 4.98
N SER A 152 -14.97 11.43 5.64
CA SER A 152 -13.83 12.11 5.03
C SER A 152 -12.55 11.90 5.85
N LEU A 153 -11.40 12.25 5.28
CA LEU A 153 -10.13 12.18 6.00
C LEU A 153 -10.14 13.13 7.21
N SER A 154 -10.79 14.29 7.08
CA SER A 154 -10.90 15.24 8.19
C SER A 154 -11.71 14.70 9.39
N ALA A 155 -12.68 13.80 9.14
CA ALA A 155 -13.38 13.09 10.21
C ALA A 155 -12.50 12.06 10.92
N ALA A 156 -11.34 11.72 10.34
CA ALA A 156 -10.34 10.83 10.92
C ALA A 156 -9.21 11.58 11.63
N TYR A 157 -9.16 12.93 11.59
CA TYR A 157 -8.08 13.68 12.24
C TYR A 157 -8.04 13.38 13.74
N ASP A 158 -6.87 12.98 14.22
CA ASP A 158 -6.59 12.60 15.60
C ASP A 158 -5.35 13.30 16.17
N GLU A 159 -4.49 13.86 15.33
CA GLU A 159 -3.23 14.51 15.69
C GLU A 159 -3.24 16.04 15.48
N VAL A 160 -2.57 16.77 16.39
CA VAL A 160 -2.27 18.20 16.23
C VAL A 160 -0.87 18.34 15.62
N ALA A 161 -0.78 18.20 14.30
CA ALA A 161 0.51 18.21 13.59
C ALA A 161 1.03 19.63 13.27
N ILE A 162 0.20 20.65 13.46
CA ILE A 162 0.47 22.05 13.08
C ILE A 162 0.02 22.95 14.22
N THR A 163 0.90 23.83 14.68
CA THR A 163 0.62 24.81 15.74
C THR A 163 1.06 26.21 15.33
N ASP A 164 0.55 27.20 16.05
CA ASP A 164 1.01 28.58 15.90
C ASP A 164 2.35 28.75 16.64
N GLU A 165 3.29 29.53 16.11
CA GLU A 165 4.56 29.83 16.81
C GLU A 165 4.36 30.51 18.18
N SER A 166 3.23 31.18 18.39
CA SER A 166 2.85 31.78 19.67
C SER A 166 2.08 30.85 20.61
N ASP A 167 1.61 29.70 20.13
CA ASP A 167 0.85 28.69 20.89
C ASP A 167 1.21 27.28 20.42
N THR A 168 2.33 26.78 20.93
CA THR A 168 2.93 25.51 20.51
C THR A 168 2.54 24.31 21.36
N GLU A 169 1.91 24.52 22.51
CA GLU A 169 1.76 23.51 23.58
C GLU A 169 0.92 22.31 23.14
N ALA A 170 -0.11 22.53 22.32
CA ALA A 170 -1.01 21.48 21.87
C ALA A 170 -0.43 20.56 20.79
N GLY A 171 0.73 20.88 20.21
CA GLY A 171 1.31 20.13 19.09
C GLY A 171 1.83 18.76 19.51
N ASP A 172 1.66 17.75 18.66
CA ASP A 172 2.19 16.39 18.92
C ASP A 172 2.29 15.54 17.63
N PHE A 173 3.04 16.01 16.64
CA PHE A 173 3.29 15.32 15.37
C PHE A 173 4.17 14.08 15.51
N ASP A 174 5.17 14.12 16.39
CA ASP A 174 6.19 13.06 16.54
C ASP A 174 6.10 12.28 17.86
N GLY A 175 5.08 12.53 18.68
CA GLY A 175 4.92 11.93 20.00
C GLY A 175 5.77 12.58 21.10
N GLU A 176 6.56 13.61 20.77
CA GLU A 176 7.39 14.37 21.71
C GLU A 176 6.87 15.81 21.91
N GLY A 177 5.64 16.09 21.46
CA GLY A 177 5.04 17.42 21.54
C GLY A 177 5.53 18.41 20.47
N ASN A 178 6.25 17.94 19.44
CA ASN A 178 6.71 18.82 18.36
C ASN A 178 5.69 18.88 17.21
N SER A 179 5.70 19.97 16.44
CA SER A 179 4.77 20.15 15.32
C SER A 179 5.34 21.08 14.25
N PHE A 180 4.73 21.10 13.07
CA PHE A 180 5.04 22.10 12.05
C PHE A 180 4.60 23.49 12.51
N SER A 181 5.41 24.52 12.20
CA SER A 181 5.02 25.92 12.36
C SER A 181 4.02 26.33 11.28
N ALA A 182 2.85 26.81 11.69
CA ALA A 182 1.84 27.35 10.78
C ALA A 182 2.38 28.53 9.95
N GLN A 183 3.21 29.38 10.55
CA GLN A 183 3.83 30.54 9.90
C GLN A 183 4.81 30.10 8.81
N LYS A 184 5.64 29.09 9.08
CA LYS A 184 6.61 28.57 8.09
C LYS A 184 5.92 27.80 6.97
N LEU A 185 4.86 27.06 7.28
CA LEU A 185 4.00 26.42 6.28
C LEU A 185 3.31 27.46 5.38
N ALA A 186 2.76 28.52 5.96
CA ALA A 186 2.14 29.61 5.22
C ALA A 186 3.14 30.30 4.27
N ALA A 187 4.38 30.52 4.71
CA ALA A 187 5.44 31.11 3.89
C ALA A 187 5.80 30.29 2.64
N VAL A 188 5.50 28.98 2.64
CA VAL A 188 5.69 28.10 1.48
C VAL A 188 4.38 27.75 0.75
N GLY A 189 3.29 28.42 1.11
CA GLY A 189 1.97 28.32 0.47
C GLY A 189 1.05 27.24 1.04
N LEU A 190 1.38 26.64 2.19
CA LEU A 190 0.51 25.70 2.90
C LEU A 190 -0.28 26.42 3.99
N THR A 191 -1.25 27.23 3.58
CA THR A 191 -2.23 27.85 4.47
C THR A 191 -3.46 26.96 4.64
N PRO A 192 -4.29 27.15 5.67
CA PRO A 192 -5.50 26.34 5.85
C PRO A 192 -6.39 26.33 4.60
N GLY A 193 -6.70 25.13 4.09
CA GLY A 193 -7.53 24.94 2.89
C GLY A 193 -6.82 25.23 1.57
N ALA A 194 -5.50 25.47 1.58
CA ALA A 194 -4.73 25.72 0.37
C ALA A 194 -4.82 24.55 -0.63
N SER A 195 -4.88 24.90 -1.91
CA SER A 195 -4.83 23.93 -3.00
C SER A 195 -3.37 23.53 -3.25
N VAL A 196 -3.10 22.22 -3.25
CA VAL A 196 -1.76 21.64 -3.42
C VAL A 196 -1.75 20.69 -4.61
N SER A 197 -0.96 20.98 -5.63
CA SER A 197 -0.82 20.10 -6.79
C SER A 197 0.36 19.16 -6.58
N ALA A 198 0.12 17.84 -6.61
CA ALA A 198 1.17 16.84 -6.49
C ALA A 198 0.79 15.57 -7.26
N LEU A 199 1.76 14.98 -7.97
CA LEU A 199 1.62 13.70 -8.67
C LEU A 199 0.36 13.60 -9.56
N GLY A 200 -0.03 14.72 -10.19
CA GLY A 200 -1.21 14.80 -11.07
C GLY A 200 -2.55 15.02 -10.36
N ALA A 201 -2.60 15.02 -9.03
CA ALA A 201 -3.80 15.32 -8.26
C ALA A 201 -3.83 16.77 -7.76
N GLN A 202 -5.04 17.28 -7.55
CA GLN A 202 -5.30 18.50 -6.79
C GLN A 202 -5.78 18.12 -5.38
N LEU A 203 -4.92 18.35 -4.38
CA LEU A 203 -5.20 18.05 -2.98
C LEU A 203 -5.59 19.34 -2.24
N THR A 204 -6.34 19.21 -1.15
CA THR A 204 -6.67 20.32 -0.25
C THR A 204 -5.91 20.13 1.05
N TRP A 205 -5.02 21.07 1.38
CA TRP A 205 -4.34 21.13 2.68
C TRP A 205 -5.38 21.25 3.81
N PRO A 206 -5.15 20.68 5.01
CA PRO A 206 -6.10 20.77 6.12
C PRO A 206 -6.60 22.20 6.33
N ALA A 207 -7.92 22.38 6.43
CA ALA A 207 -8.56 23.68 6.59
C ALA A 207 -8.77 24.10 8.06
N THR A 208 -8.30 23.27 8.98
CA THR A 208 -8.41 23.43 10.43
C THR A 208 -7.47 24.52 10.94
N ALA A 209 -7.86 25.20 12.03
CA ALA A 209 -6.98 26.15 12.70
C ALA A 209 -5.74 25.44 13.31
N PRO A 210 -4.56 26.09 13.32
CA PRO A 210 -3.40 25.58 14.07
C PRO A 210 -3.77 25.31 15.54
N GLY A 211 -3.16 24.29 16.15
CA GLY A 211 -3.47 23.86 17.52
C GLY A 211 -4.70 22.96 17.64
N THR A 212 -5.41 22.70 16.54
CA THR A 212 -6.51 21.71 16.48
C THR A 212 -6.10 20.50 15.64
N ARG A 213 -6.83 19.39 15.77
CA ARG A 213 -6.53 18.15 15.03
C ARG A 213 -6.58 18.39 13.52
N ASN A 214 -5.50 18.06 12.82
CA ASN A 214 -5.28 18.42 11.43
C ASN A 214 -4.53 17.37 10.59
N ALA A 215 -4.14 16.26 11.22
CA ALA A 215 -3.56 15.11 10.54
C ALA A 215 -4.14 13.80 11.11
N VAL A 216 -3.96 12.73 10.34
CA VAL A 216 -4.33 11.37 10.73
C VAL A 216 -3.06 10.55 10.96
N ALA A 217 -2.89 9.99 12.16
CA ALA A 217 -1.91 8.95 12.43
C ALA A 217 -2.30 7.66 11.69
N GLY A 218 -1.35 6.94 11.09
CA GLY A 218 -1.64 5.66 10.43
C GLY A 218 -2.17 4.60 11.40
N GLY A 219 -3.50 4.43 11.46
CA GLY A 219 -4.18 3.51 12.38
C GLY A 219 -5.07 2.47 11.69
N GLY A 220 -5.05 2.38 10.37
CA GLY A 220 -5.97 1.51 9.62
C GLY A 220 -7.36 2.09 9.41
N GLN A 221 -7.53 3.41 9.55
CA GLN A 221 -8.80 4.10 9.38
C GLN A 221 -9.34 3.88 7.96
N ALA A 222 -10.64 3.65 7.87
CA ALA A 222 -11.35 3.56 6.61
C ALA A 222 -12.11 4.85 6.36
N VAL A 223 -11.86 5.45 5.20
CA VAL A 223 -12.37 6.76 4.79
C VAL A 223 -13.08 6.61 3.46
N LYS A 224 -14.28 7.15 3.35
CA LYS A 224 -15.00 7.22 2.08
C LYS A 224 -14.23 8.08 1.09
N ALA A 225 -14.23 7.64 -0.16
CA ALA A 225 -13.70 8.39 -1.27
C ALA A 225 -14.60 8.16 -2.46
N ASP A 226 -14.78 9.18 -3.29
CA ASP A 226 -15.67 9.12 -4.43
C ASP A 226 -14.95 9.64 -5.68
N GLY A 227 -14.90 8.79 -6.70
CA GLY A 227 -14.52 9.19 -8.06
C GLY A 227 -13.82 8.07 -8.82
N LYS A 228 -13.27 8.42 -9.97
CA LYS A 228 -12.39 7.57 -10.78
C LYS A 228 -11.07 8.29 -10.99
N GLY A 229 -10.00 7.53 -11.20
CA GLY A 229 -8.68 8.05 -11.49
C GLY A 229 -7.67 6.92 -11.64
N SER A 230 -6.55 7.16 -12.30
CA SER A 230 -5.48 6.18 -12.45
C SER A 230 -4.56 6.10 -11.22
N ARG A 231 -4.63 7.06 -10.29
CA ARG A 231 -3.82 7.08 -9.06
C ARG A 231 -4.60 7.62 -7.87
N LEU A 232 -4.27 7.11 -6.69
CA LEU A 232 -4.60 7.74 -5.41
C LEU A 232 -3.34 8.40 -4.87
N VAL A 233 -3.39 9.72 -4.69
CA VAL A 233 -2.27 10.54 -4.21
C VAL A 233 -2.53 10.96 -2.77
N PHE A 234 -1.52 10.89 -1.93
CA PHE A 234 -1.55 11.35 -0.54
C PHE A 234 -0.58 12.50 -0.34
N LEU A 235 -0.92 13.42 0.57
CA LEU A 235 0.02 14.29 1.26
C LEU A 235 0.27 13.75 2.66
N GLY A 236 1.53 13.67 3.05
CA GLY A 236 1.91 13.17 4.36
C GLY A 236 3.37 13.39 4.70
N SER A 237 3.75 12.91 5.87
CA SER A 237 5.14 12.90 6.32
C SER A 237 5.36 11.79 7.33
N GLY A 238 6.61 11.31 7.46
CA GLY A 238 6.99 10.34 8.47
C GLY A 238 7.57 11.01 9.71
N SER A 239 7.30 10.45 10.90
CA SER A 239 8.03 10.77 12.14
C SER A 239 9.13 9.74 12.43
N GLY A 240 9.01 8.51 11.90
CA GLY A 240 10.04 7.46 11.93
C GLY A 240 10.82 7.30 10.62
N LEU A 241 11.88 6.49 10.63
CA LEU A 241 12.69 6.18 9.43
C LEU A 241 12.04 5.10 8.54
N ASP A 242 11.16 4.29 9.11
CA ASP A 242 10.47 3.14 8.51
C ASP A 242 8.99 3.40 8.23
N ALA A 243 8.56 4.67 8.25
CA ALA A 243 7.19 5.14 8.05
C ALA A 243 6.62 4.75 6.66
N SER A 244 6.21 3.49 6.56
CA SER A 244 5.77 2.83 5.34
C SER A 244 4.70 1.78 5.66
N GLY A 245 3.85 1.50 4.68
CA GLY A 245 2.78 0.53 4.83
C GLY A 245 1.96 0.36 3.57
N THR A 246 0.84 -0.35 3.68
CA THR A 246 -0.02 -0.66 2.54
C THR A 246 -1.35 0.09 2.65
N VAL A 247 -1.69 0.84 1.61
CA VAL A 247 -3.03 1.38 1.41
C VAL A 247 -3.89 0.33 0.69
N THR A 248 -5.12 0.17 1.12
CA THR A 248 -6.12 -0.63 0.41
C THR A 248 -7.23 0.27 -0.12
N VAL A 249 -7.60 0.10 -1.38
CA VAL A 249 -8.69 0.81 -2.04
C VAL A 249 -9.76 -0.20 -2.42
N ILE A 250 -10.98 0.06 -1.97
CA ILE A 250 -12.18 -0.73 -2.29
C ILE A 250 -13.00 0.08 -3.27
N TYR A 251 -13.35 -0.57 -4.37
CA TYR A 251 -14.17 0.02 -5.43
C TYR A 251 -15.65 -0.27 -5.17
N ALA A 252 -16.52 0.50 -5.82
CA ALA A 252 -17.97 0.38 -5.69
C ALA A 252 -18.52 -0.98 -6.17
N ASP A 253 -17.78 -1.71 -7.01
CA ASP A 253 -18.12 -3.07 -7.46
C ASP A 253 -17.71 -4.16 -6.44
N GLY A 254 -17.12 -3.78 -5.31
CA GLY A 254 -16.64 -4.66 -4.26
C GLY A 254 -15.25 -5.26 -4.52
N SER A 255 -14.64 -5.03 -5.69
CA SER A 255 -13.24 -5.38 -5.92
C SER A 255 -12.31 -4.41 -5.19
N SER A 256 -11.03 -4.76 -5.09
CA SER A 256 -10.04 -3.94 -4.40
C SER A 256 -8.67 -3.96 -5.06
N THR A 257 -7.92 -2.88 -4.87
CA THR A 257 -6.48 -2.79 -5.15
C THR A 257 -5.76 -2.44 -3.85
N ALA A 258 -4.51 -2.88 -3.71
CA ALA A 258 -3.64 -2.45 -2.62
C ALA A 258 -2.28 -2.06 -3.17
N GLY A 259 -1.60 -1.12 -2.50
CA GLY A 259 -0.28 -0.67 -2.92
C GLY A 259 0.54 -0.11 -1.76
N PRO A 260 1.89 -0.21 -1.84
CA PRO A 260 2.76 0.34 -0.83
C PRO A 260 2.79 1.88 -0.92
N ILE A 261 2.92 2.50 0.24
CA ILE A 261 3.18 3.93 0.41
C ILE A 261 4.19 4.11 1.53
N GLY A 262 5.01 5.15 1.45
CA GLY A 262 5.85 5.57 2.56
C GLY A 262 6.20 7.04 2.48
N PHE A 263 6.59 7.60 3.62
CA PHE A 263 7.04 8.97 3.74
C PHE A 263 8.38 9.00 4.48
N PRO A 264 9.39 9.74 3.98
CA PRO A 264 10.61 9.96 4.73
C PRO A 264 10.31 10.61 6.08
N ASN A 265 11.21 10.40 7.04
CA ASN A 265 11.26 11.21 8.24
C ASN A 265 11.27 12.70 7.85
N TRP A 266 10.38 13.46 8.46
CA TRP A 266 10.13 14.87 8.21
C TRP A 266 11.37 15.76 8.19
N SER A 267 12.48 15.39 8.86
CA SER A 267 13.72 16.19 8.89
C SER A 267 14.99 15.48 8.44
N PHE A 268 15.30 14.29 8.96
CA PHE A 268 16.67 13.76 8.93
C PHE A 268 16.90 12.61 7.94
N GLN A 269 15.95 12.36 7.04
CA GLN A 269 16.06 11.33 6.02
C GLN A 269 16.17 11.93 4.61
N ASP A 270 16.76 11.17 3.68
CA ASP A 270 16.76 11.51 2.25
C ASP A 270 15.31 11.74 1.77
N PRO A 271 14.99 12.93 1.23
CA PRO A 271 13.65 13.28 0.75
C PRO A 271 13.07 12.35 -0.34
N ALA A 272 13.90 11.57 -1.02
CA ALA A 272 13.48 10.60 -2.04
C ALA A 272 13.23 9.19 -1.48
N SER A 273 13.43 8.96 -0.18
CA SER A 273 13.20 7.66 0.45
C SER A 273 11.76 7.19 0.27
N HIS A 274 11.56 5.88 0.27
CA HIS A 274 10.24 5.23 0.15
C HIS A 274 9.46 5.56 -1.13
N GLY A 275 10.10 6.13 -2.16
CA GLY A 275 9.42 6.52 -3.41
C GLY A 275 8.58 7.80 -3.28
N ALA A 276 8.75 8.55 -2.18
CA ALA A 276 8.04 9.80 -1.97
C ALA A 276 8.61 10.95 -2.83
N THR A 277 7.78 11.99 -3.02
CA THR A 277 8.15 13.24 -3.69
C THR A 277 8.06 14.37 -2.68
N LEU A 278 9.13 15.16 -2.56
CA LEU A 278 9.11 16.38 -1.74
C LEU A 278 8.11 17.40 -2.31
N VAL A 279 7.16 17.86 -1.49
CA VAL A 279 6.15 18.85 -1.88
C VAL A 279 6.55 20.22 -1.36
N LYS A 280 6.84 20.33 -0.06
CA LYS A 280 7.27 21.56 0.60
C LYS A 280 8.28 21.27 1.70
N SER A 281 9.14 22.26 1.97
CA SER A 281 10.11 22.23 3.06
C SER A 281 10.02 23.56 3.80
N THR A 282 9.96 23.49 5.13
CA THR A 282 9.96 24.64 6.03
C THR A 282 11.25 24.68 6.84
N ASP A 283 11.64 25.86 7.30
CA ASP A 283 12.73 26.03 8.26
C ASP A 283 12.19 25.88 9.68
N GLY A 284 12.84 25.06 10.51
CA GLY A 284 12.49 24.86 11.91
C GLY A 284 11.14 24.19 12.16
N ARG A 285 10.84 24.02 13.44
CA ARG A 285 9.62 23.40 13.96
C ARG A 285 9.14 24.10 15.22
N ASN A 286 7.88 23.89 15.57
CA ASN A 286 7.39 24.18 16.88
C ASN A 286 7.74 23.03 17.83
N ARG A 287 8.18 23.40 19.04
CA ARG A 287 8.49 22.48 20.15
C ARG A 287 7.63 22.90 21.34
N PRO A 288 7.51 22.09 22.40
CA PRO A 288 6.76 22.48 23.59
C PRO A 288 7.22 23.81 24.22
N THR A 289 8.49 24.19 24.02
CA THR A 289 9.05 25.45 24.54
C THR A 289 9.08 26.59 23.49
N GLY A 290 8.21 26.55 22.49
CA GLY A 290 8.15 27.51 21.39
C GLY A 290 8.95 27.11 20.14
N TYR A 291 8.91 27.96 19.12
CA TYR A 291 9.62 27.76 17.86
C TYR A 291 11.12 27.49 18.07
N GLY A 292 11.72 26.63 17.24
CA GLY A 292 13.16 26.38 17.26
C GLY A 292 13.62 25.49 16.12
N ASN A 293 14.85 24.96 16.25
CA ASN A 293 15.52 24.19 15.21
C ASN A 293 15.66 24.95 13.87
N ALA A 294 15.78 26.27 13.91
CA ALA A 294 16.12 27.06 12.72
C ALA A 294 17.43 26.53 12.09
N GLY A 295 17.48 26.49 10.76
CA GLY A 295 18.50 25.83 9.97
C GLY A 295 18.22 24.36 9.65
N ILE A 296 17.21 23.73 10.27
CA ILE A 296 16.80 22.36 9.98
C ILE A 296 15.54 22.37 9.14
N ALA A 297 15.57 21.62 8.04
CA ALA A 297 14.43 21.47 7.15
C ALA A 297 13.41 20.46 7.71
N TYR A 298 12.14 20.85 7.74
CA TYR A 298 10.99 19.99 8.05
C TYR A 298 10.06 19.93 6.85
N ARG A 299 9.62 18.74 6.44
CA ARG A 299 9.15 18.49 5.07
C ARG A 299 7.79 17.82 5.02
N VAL A 300 7.04 18.18 3.98
CA VAL A 300 5.77 17.56 3.58
C VAL A 300 6.01 16.88 2.23
N PHE A 301 5.54 15.64 2.11
CA PHE A 301 5.75 14.79 0.95
C PHE A 301 4.43 14.40 0.29
N ALA A 302 4.54 13.93 -0.94
CA ALA A 302 3.48 13.24 -1.66
C ALA A 302 3.94 11.83 -2.02
N HIS A 303 3.01 10.88 -2.03
CA HIS A 303 3.21 9.55 -2.56
C HIS A 303 1.90 9.06 -3.19
N SER A 304 1.97 8.11 -4.11
CA SER A 304 0.77 7.58 -4.77
C SER A 304 0.81 6.07 -4.97
N ILE A 305 -0.37 5.48 -5.11
CA ILE A 305 -0.55 4.11 -5.61
C ILE A 305 -1.33 4.15 -6.92
N ALA A 306 -1.11 3.16 -7.79
CA ALA A 306 -1.90 2.98 -9.00
C ALA A 306 -3.31 2.46 -8.65
N LEU A 307 -4.29 2.90 -9.42
CA LEU A 307 -5.68 2.46 -9.36
C LEU A 307 -6.11 1.88 -10.70
N ASP A 308 -7.25 1.18 -10.70
CA ASP A 308 -7.97 0.85 -11.93
C ASP A 308 -8.81 2.07 -12.35
N PRO A 309 -8.46 2.78 -13.45
CA PRO A 309 -9.15 4.00 -13.85
C PRO A 309 -10.58 3.75 -14.34
N THR A 310 -10.93 2.49 -14.64
CA THR A 310 -12.29 2.13 -15.07
C THR A 310 -13.25 2.03 -13.89
N LYS A 311 -12.74 1.85 -12.68
CA LYS A 311 -13.51 1.59 -11.46
C LYS A 311 -13.69 2.85 -10.62
N ARG A 312 -14.86 2.92 -9.98
CA ARG A 312 -15.18 4.00 -9.04
C ARG A 312 -14.69 3.62 -7.66
N VAL A 313 -13.82 4.43 -7.07
CA VAL A 313 -13.39 4.28 -5.68
C VAL A 313 -14.58 4.51 -4.76
N ASP A 314 -14.63 3.76 -3.66
CA ASP A 314 -15.65 3.87 -2.62
C ASP A 314 -15.03 4.08 -1.23
N VAL A 315 -14.01 3.29 -0.88
CA VAL A 315 -13.32 3.42 0.42
C VAL A 315 -11.81 3.31 0.24
N VAL A 316 -11.09 4.17 0.96
CA VAL A 316 -9.64 4.09 1.18
C VAL A 316 -9.39 3.65 2.61
N VAL A 317 -8.59 2.62 2.80
CA VAL A 317 -8.11 2.18 4.11
C VAL A 317 -6.63 2.55 4.22
N LEU A 318 -6.32 3.41 5.20
CA LEU A 318 -4.96 3.87 5.48
C LEU A 318 -4.09 2.72 6.02
N PRO A 319 -2.76 2.81 5.91
CA PRO A 319 -1.86 1.88 6.58
C PRO A 319 -2.01 1.96 8.11
N ALA A 320 -1.79 0.84 8.78
CA ALA A 320 -1.69 0.78 10.24
C ALA A 320 -0.21 0.89 10.67
N HIS A 321 0.30 2.12 10.66
CA HIS A 321 1.66 2.45 11.09
C HIS A 321 1.69 3.85 11.70
N ALA A 322 1.82 3.95 13.02
CA ALA A 322 1.66 5.22 13.76
C ALA A 322 2.66 6.31 13.36
N GLY A 323 3.85 5.94 12.86
CA GLY A 323 4.84 6.90 12.36
C GLY A 323 4.51 7.53 11.00
N MET A 324 3.36 7.22 10.39
CA MET A 324 2.88 7.80 9.15
C MET A 324 1.76 8.80 9.43
N HIS A 325 1.91 10.03 8.94
CA HIS A 325 0.96 11.11 9.17
C HIS A 325 0.38 11.59 7.84
N PHE A 326 -0.95 11.63 7.75
CA PHE A 326 -1.68 11.98 6.53
C PHE A 326 -2.40 13.31 6.68
N PHE A 327 -2.14 14.24 5.77
CA PHE A 327 -2.79 15.56 5.74
C PHE A 327 -3.97 15.60 4.76
N ALA A 328 -3.82 14.93 3.61
CA ALA A 328 -4.82 14.90 2.54
C ALA A 328 -4.65 13.67 1.64
N PHE A 329 -5.70 13.32 0.90
CA PHE A 329 -5.58 12.48 -0.29
C PHE A 329 -6.54 12.96 -1.39
N ALA A 330 -6.24 12.62 -2.64
CA ALA A 330 -7.09 12.90 -3.79
C ALA A 330 -6.84 11.90 -4.93
N LEU A 331 -7.80 11.79 -5.83
CA LEU A 331 -7.66 10.99 -7.06
C LEU A 331 -6.97 11.85 -8.14
N ALA A 332 -6.00 11.26 -8.84
CA ALA A 332 -5.43 11.83 -10.06
C ALA A 332 -6.03 11.14 -11.29
N PRO A 333 -6.18 11.84 -12.43
CA PRO A 333 -6.58 11.25 -13.70
C PRO A 333 -5.75 10.02 -14.09
#